data_AF-A0AAU8DKT4-F1
#
_entry.id   AF-A0AAU8DKT4-F1
#
_cell.length_a   1.000
_cell.length_b   1.000
_cell.length_c   1.000
_cell.angle_alpha   90.00
_cell.angle_beta   90.00
_cell.angle_gamma   90.00
#
_symmetry.space_group_name_H-M   'P 1'
#
loop_
_entity.id
_entity.type
_entity.pdbx_description
1 polymer ?
#
loop_
_entity_poly.entity_id
_entity_poly.type
_entity_poly.pdbx_seq_one_letter_code
_entity_poly.pdbx_strand_id
1 'polypeptide(L)'
;MALIRIRQDEPSRHWPLLRRNTSTGEMAYYRCYSPRPLPLAALVHVAGQRWKIEESFQTAKGQAGLDEHQVRRWRSWHRWSTLAMLAMAFLAVTTAAEKHRHPTPAGLIPLTINELRRLFDALVAGAAATREHVRHVTQRCRRQSRP
;
A
#
# COMPACT_ATOMS: atom_id res chain seq x y z
N MET A 1 18.76 -16.34 -6.44
CA MET A 1 18.81 -15.11 -7.27
C MET A 1 20.20 -15.02 -7.88
N ALA A 2 20.32 -15.05 -9.21
CA ALA A 2 21.60 -14.88 -9.90
C ALA A 2 21.52 -13.64 -10.78
N LEU A 3 22.46 -12.71 -10.61
CA LEU A 3 22.62 -11.57 -11.51
C LEU A 3 23.59 -12.00 -12.61
N ILE A 4 23.11 -12.17 -13.83
CA ILE A 4 23.99 -12.20 -15.00
C ILE A 4 24.22 -10.73 -15.38
N ARG A 5 25.46 -10.23 -15.23
CA ARG A 5 25.86 -8.97 -15.88
C ARG A 5 25.82 -9.22 -17.38
N ILE A 6 24.75 -8.81 -18.05
CA ILE A 6 24.75 -8.74 -19.51
C ILE A 6 25.54 -7.50 -19.91
N ARG A 7 26.47 -7.76 -20.83
CA ARG A 7 27.40 -6.84 -21.49
C ARG A 7 26.75 -5.51 -21.86
N GLN A 8 27.48 -4.44 -21.58
CA GLN A 8 27.10 -3.08 -21.95
C GLN A 8 26.99 -2.98 -23.47
N ASP A 9 25.89 -2.41 -23.95
CA ASP A 9 25.82 -1.84 -25.28
C ASP A 9 25.47 -0.36 -25.09
N GLU A 10 26.44 0.50 -25.42
CA GLU A 10 26.41 1.97 -25.40
C GLU A 10 26.28 2.68 -24.03
N PRO A 11 26.61 3.99 -23.93
CA PRO A 11 26.64 4.76 -22.67
C PRO A 11 25.24 5.07 -22.12
N SER A 12 24.29 4.18 -22.36
CA SER A 12 22.94 4.26 -21.83
C SER A 12 23.00 3.90 -20.33
N ARG A 13 22.51 4.79 -19.46
CA ARG A 13 22.51 4.62 -17.99
C ARG A 13 21.49 3.58 -17.51
N HIS A 14 21.26 2.55 -18.32
CA HIS A 14 20.29 1.50 -18.12
C HIS A 14 21.00 0.19 -17.75
N TRP A 15 20.48 -0.48 -16.72
CA TRP A 15 20.99 -1.74 -16.21
C TRP A 15 19.89 -2.79 -16.34
N PRO A 16 20.08 -3.86 -17.13
CA PRO A 16 19.16 -4.97 -17.13
C PRO A 16 19.30 -5.75 -15.81
N LEU A 17 18.18 -5.98 -15.12
CA LEU A 17 18.09 -6.80 -13.93
C LEU A 17 17.28 -8.06 -14.25
N LEU A 18 17.91 -9.21 -14.05
CA LEU A 18 17.27 -10.51 -14.20
C LEU A 18 16.99 -11.13 -12.83
N ARG A 19 15.75 -11.53 -12.59
CA ARG A 19 15.36 -12.28 -11.41
C ARG A 19 14.93 -13.68 -11.82
N ARG A 20 15.65 -14.68 -11.31
CA ARG A 20 15.27 -16.09 -11.43
C ARG A 20 14.59 -16.58 -10.15
N ASN A 21 13.41 -17.19 -10.28
CA ASN A 21 12.77 -17.97 -9.23
C ASN A 21 13.51 -19.31 -9.08
N THR A 22 14.00 -19.62 -7.89
CA THR A 22 14.78 -20.85 -7.63
C THR A 22 13.92 -22.12 -7.59
N SER A 23 12.61 -21.99 -7.34
CA SER A 23 11.68 -23.11 -7.23
C SER A 23 10.94 -23.39 -8.54
N THR A 24 10.48 -22.34 -9.24
CA THR A 24 9.73 -22.50 -10.50
C THR A 24 10.61 -22.36 -11.75
N GLY A 25 11.84 -21.85 -11.60
CA GLY A 25 12.73 -21.55 -12.73
C GLY A 25 12.34 -20.32 -13.54
N GLU A 26 11.21 -19.69 -13.26
CA GLU A 26 10.71 -18.52 -13.98
C GLU A 26 11.67 -17.33 -13.92
N MET A 27 11.77 -16.62 -15.05
CA MET A 27 12.63 -15.45 -15.21
C MET A 27 11.77 -14.19 -15.33
N ALA A 28 12.11 -13.16 -14.56
CA ALA A 28 11.56 -11.82 -14.71
C ALA A 28 12.66 -10.84 -15.12
N TYR A 29 12.38 -10.04 -16.14
CA TYR A 29 13.30 -9.07 -16.73
C TYR A 29 12.87 -7.65 -16.33
N TYR A 30 13.82 -6.85 -15.87
CA TYR A 30 13.60 -5.46 -15.50
C TYR A 30 14.62 -4.56 -16.18
N ARG A 31 14.18 -3.41 -16.69
CA ARG A 31 15.05 -2.36 -17.20
C ARG A 31 15.19 -1.29 -16.13
N CYS A 32 16.31 -1.28 -15.41
CA CYS A 32 16.58 -0.28 -14.38
C CYS A 32 17.32 0.92 -14.99
N TYR A 33 17.02 2.14 -14.57
CA TYR A 33 17.80 3.32 -14.91
C TYR A 33 18.35 3.93 -13.63
N SER A 34 19.64 4.29 -13.62
CA SER A 34 20.21 5.04 -12.51
C SER A 34 21.29 6.00 -12.99
N PRO A 35 21.26 7.28 -12.58
CA PRO A 35 22.28 8.25 -12.96
C PRO A 35 23.64 7.98 -12.29
N ARG A 36 23.68 7.18 -11.21
CA ARG A 36 24.91 6.78 -10.51
C ARG A 36 24.95 5.26 -10.36
N PRO A 37 26.13 4.64 -10.27
CA PRO A 37 26.24 3.22 -9.91
C PRO A 37 25.52 2.96 -8.57
N LEU A 38 24.58 2.01 -8.55
CA LEU A 38 23.87 1.58 -7.34
C LEU A 38 24.20 0.13 -7.03
N PRO A 39 24.25 -0.27 -5.75
CA PRO A 39 24.44 -1.65 -5.39
C PRO A 39 23.26 -2.49 -5.89
N LEU A 40 23.53 -3.74 -6.26
CA LEU A 40 22.51 -4.69 -6.72
C LEU A 40 21.34 -4.79 -5.73
N ALA A 41 21.64 -4.80 -4.42
CA ALA A 41 20.63 -4.85 -3.37
C ALA A 41 19.60 -3.71 -3.48
N ALA A 42 20.01 -2.50 -3.86
CA ALA A 42 19.10 -1.38 -4.06
C ALA A 42 18.20 -1.58 -5.29
N LEU A 43 18.76 -2.06 -6.41
CA LEU A 43 17.98 -2.36 -7.61
C LEU A 43 16.94 -3.47 -7.36
N VAL A 44 17.34 -4.50 -6.63
CA VAL A 44 16.45 -5.60 -6.20
C VAL A 44 15.37 -5.08 -5.26
N HIS A 45 15.73 -4.24 -4.29
CA HIS A 45 14.77 -3.67 -3.35
C HIS A 45 13.68 -2.86 -4.07
N VAL A 46 14.07 -2.04 -5.05
CA VAL A 46 13.15 -1.25 -5.87
C VAL A 46 12.29 -2.16 -6.75
N ALA A 47 12.88 -3.13 -7.44
CA ALA A 47 12.14 -4.10 -8.25
C ALA A 47 11.13 -4.91 -7.41
N GLY A 48 11.47 -5.18 -6.14
CA GLY A 48 10.60 -5.83 -5.16
C GLY A 48 9.44 -4.97 -4.67
N GLN A 49 9.51 -3.63 -4.75
CA GLN A 49 8.41 -2.76 -4.32
C GLN A 49 7.16 -2.87 -5.22
N ARG A 50 7.30 -3.40 -6.44
CA ARG A 50 6.16 -3.54 -7.38
C ARG A 50 4.98 -4.26 -6.74
N TRP A 51 5.24 -5.29 -5.92
CA TRP A 51 4.19 -6.00 -5.20
C TRP A 51 3.46 -5.12 -4.19
N LYS A 52 4.21 -4.31 -3.42
CA LYS A 52 3.60 -3.39 -2.45
C LYS A 52 2.74 -2.32 -3.12
N ILE A 53 3.13 -1.88 -4.32
CA ILE A 53 2.32 -0.95 -5.13
C ILE A 53 1.00 -1.62 -5.52
N GLU A 54 1.05 -2.85 -6.02
CA GLU A 54 -0.17 -3.61 -6.35
C GLU A 54 -1.07 -3.79 -5.12
N GLU A 55 -0.49 -4.21 -3.99
CA GLU A 55 -1.22 -4.35 -2.73
C GLU A 55 -1.85 -3.03 -2.27
N SER A 56 -1.16 -1.90 -2.47
CA SER A 56 -1.70 -0.56 -2.18
C SER A 56 -2.87 -0.22 -3.09
N PHE A 57 -2.81 -0.55 -4.39
CA PHE A 57 -3.93 -0.37 -5.31
C PHE A 57 -5.12 -1.26 -4.96
N GLN A 58 -4.90 -2.52 -4.59
CA GLN A 58 -5.97 -3.42 -4.15
C GLN A 58 -6.61 -2.92 -2.85
N THR A 59 -5.81 -2.42 -1.91
CA THR A 59 -6.33 -1.79 -0.70
C THR A 59 -7.14 -0.53 -1.04
N ALA A 60 -6.68 0.28 -2.00
CA ALA A 60 -7.38 1.49 -2.43
C ALA A 60 -8.76 1.20 -3.05
N LYS A 61 -8.88 0.14 -3.83
CA LYS A 61 -10.17 -0.35 -4.32
C LYS A 61 -11.08 -0.73 -3.16
N GLY A 62 -10.62 -1.58 -2.25
CA GLY A 62 -11.44 -2.09 -1.15
C GLY A 62 -11.79 -1.07 -0.05
N GLN A 63 -10.99 -0.01 0.14
CA GLN A 63 -11.20 0.95 1.23
C GLN A 63 -11.68 2.33 0.76
N ALA A 64 -11.45 2.72 -0.50
CA ALA A 64 -11.86 4.03 -1.02
C ALA A 64 -12.61 3.97 -2.35
N GLY A 65 -12.99 2.77 -2.81
CA GLY A 65 -13.81 2.60 -4.03
C GLY A 65 -13.10 3.09 -5.30
N LEU A 66 -11.78 2.93 -5.39
CA LEU A 66 -10.98 3.44 -6.51
C LEU A 66 -11.50 2.96 -7.89
N ASP A 67 -12.10 1.77 -7.96
CA ASP A 67 -12.66 1.15 -9.17
C ASP A 67 -14.19 1.17 -9.26
N GLU A 68 -14.89 1.80 -8.31
CA GLU A 68 -16.36 1.86 -8.28
C GLU A 68 -16.95 2.95 -9.20
N HIS A 69 -16.11 3.68 -9.93
CA HIS A 69 -16.56 4.72 -10.86
C HIS A 69 -17.20 4.14 -12.13
N GLN A 70 -18.38 4.65 -12.51
CA GLN A 70 -18.93 4.39 -13.84
C GLN A 70 -18.18 5.23 -14.88
N VAL A 71 -17.18 4.63 -15.54
CA VAL A 71 -16.23 5.25 -16.49
C VAL A 71 -16.92 5.75 -17.78
N ARG A 72 -17.81 6.75 -17.66
CA ARG A 72 -18.61 7.30 -18.77
C ARG A 72 -18.00 8.56 -19.38
N ARG A 73 -17.22 9.33 -18.60
CA ARG A 73 -16.56 10.58 -19.03
C ARG A 73 -15.22 10.76 -18.36
N TRP A 74 -14.20 11.19 -19.11
CA TRP A 74 -12.84 11.44 -18.63
C TRP A 74 -12.79 12.32 -17.38
N ARG A 75 -13.45 13.49 -17.42
CA ARG A 75 -13.47 14.44 -16.29
C ARG A 75 -14.07 13.84 -15.02
N SER A 76 -15.10 13.01 -15.16
CA SER A 76 -15.75 12.37 -14.03
C SER A 76 -14.83 11.30 -13.42
N TRP A 77 -14.23 10.46 -14.27
CA TRP A 77 -13.25 9.47 -13.86
C TRP A 77 -12.05 10.10 -13.15
N HIS A 78 -11.47 11.16 -13.73
CA HIS A 78 -10.29 11.82 -13.17
C HIS A 78 -10.58 12.42 -11.77
N ARG A 79 -11.73 13.07 -11.60
CA ARG A 79 -12.16 13.62 -10.30
C ARG A 79 -12.38 12.52 -9.26
N TRP A 80 -13.06 11.44 -9.66
CA TRP A 80 -13.28 10.28 -8.79
C TRP A 80 -11.96 9.65 -8.34
N SER A 81 -11.08 9.30 -9.29
CA SER A 81 -9.79 8.69 -9.00
C SER A 81 -8.95 9.57 -8.08
N THR A 82 -8.96 10.89 -8.30
CA THR A 82 -8.23 11.83 -7.42
C THR A 82 -8.80 11.84 -6.00
N LEU A 83 -10.13 11.86 -5.85
CA LEU A 83 -10.78 11.83 -4.54
C LEU A 83 -10.53 10.49 -3.81
N ALA A 84 -10.61 9.36 -4.52
CA ALA A 84 -10.33 8.04 -3.97
C ALA A 84 -8.86 7.91 -3.54
N MET A 85 -7.91 8.40 -4.35
CA MET A 85 -6.49 8.45 -3.99
C MET A 85 -6.24 9.36 -2.77
N LEU A 86 -6.91 10.51 -2.70
CA LEU A 86 -6.81 11.43 -1.56
C LEU A 86 -7.36 10.80 -0.27
N ALA A 87 -8.52 10.13 -0.34
CA ALA A 87 -9.10 9.42 0.79
C ALA A 87 -8.16 8.30 1.29
N MET A 88 -7.55 7.55 0.39
CA MET A 88 -6.55 6.54 0.75
C MET A 88 -5.29 7.13 1.36
N ALA A 89 -4.78 8.24 0.82
CA ALA A 89 -3.64 8.94 1.38
C ALA A 89 -3.96 9.42 2.81
N PHE A 90 -5.15 9.98 3.02
CA PHE A 90 -5.61 10.37 4.35
C PHE A 90 -5.61 9.19 5.32
N LEU A 91 -6.26 8.06 4.97
CA LEU A 91 -6.33 6.88 5.84
C LEU A 91 -4.93 6.28 6.11
N ALA A 92 -4.05 6.24 5.12
CA ALA A 92 -2.70 5.70 5.26
C ALA A 92 -1.83 6.58 6.18
N VAL A 93 -1.84 7.89 5.95
CA VAL A 93 -1.05 8.86 6.75
C VAL A 93 -1.55 8.91 8.19
N THR A 94 -2.86 8.97 8.40
CA THR A 94 -3.45 8.97 9.74
C THR A 94 -3.17 7.65 10.48
N THR A 95 -3.28 6.50 9.82
CA THR A 95 -2.90 5.21 10.40
C THR A 95 -1.42 5.18 10.81
N ALA A 96 -0.53 5.69 9.95
CA ALA A 96 0.90 5.75 10.24
C ALA A 96 1.23 6.71 11.40
N ALA A 97 0.61 7.89 11.41
CA ALA A 97 0.77 8.88 12.47
C ALA A 97 0.29 8.34 13.82
N GLU A 98 -0.87 7.68 13.86
CA GLU A 98 -1.42 7.08 15.08
C GLU A 98 -0.55 5.93 15.58
N LYS A 99 -0.03 5.07 14.71
CA LYS A 99 0.95 4.03 15.10
C LYS A 99 2.23 4.61 15.71
N HIS A 100 2.69 5.74 15.19
CA HIS A 100 3.89 6.41 15.69
C HIS A 100 3.64 7.07 17.05
N ARG A 101 2.47 7.69 17.25
CA ARG A 101 2.09 8.37 18.51
C ARG A 101 1.71 7.38 19.61
N HIS A 102 1.05 6.30 19.23
CA HIS A 102 0.53 5.29 20.14
C HIS A 102 1.06 3.91 19.70
N PRO A 103 2.24 3.52 20.20
CA PRO A 103 2.77 2.18 19.96
C PRO A 103 1.75 1.14 20.41
N THR A 104 1.58 0.10 19.59
CA THR A 104 0.58 -0.95 19.85
C THR A 104 0.82 -1.55 21.24
N PRO A 105 -0.16 -1.49 22.16
CA PRO A 105 -0.03 -2.13 23.46
C PRO A 105 0.18 -3.64 23.30
N ALA A 106 0.98 -4.24 24.18
CA ALA A 106 1.25 -5.68 24.15
C ALA A 106 -0.07 -6.48 24.19
N GLY A 107 -0.27 -7.35 23.19
CA GLY A 107 -1.46 -8.21 23.09
C GLY A 107 -2.61 -7.67 22.24
N LEU A 108 -2.47 -6.51 21.58
CA LEU A 108 -3.43 -6.00 20.60
C LEU A 108 -2.89 -6.06 19.17
N ILE A 109 -3.78 -6.22 18.20
CA ILE A 109 -3.44 -6.10 16.77
C ILE A 109 -3.11 -4.62 16.48
N PRO A 110 -2.05 -4.31 15.70
CA PRO A 110 -1.75 -2.95 15.29
C PRO A 110 -2.91 -2.33 14.52
N LEU A 111 -3.18 -1.05 14.75
CA LEU A 111 -4.22 -0.28 14.03
C LEU A 111 -4.07 -0.48 12.52
N THR A 112 -5.10 -0.98 11.84
CA THR A 112 -5.08 -1.14 10.37
C THR A 112 -5.83 -0.01 9.68
N ILE A 113 -5.55 0.19 8.38
CA ILE A 113 -6.28 1.15 7.53
C ILE A 113 -7.78 0.83 7.56
N ASN A 114 -8.17 -0.44 7.50
CA ASN A 114 -9.57 -0.88 7.53
C ASN A 114 -10.26 -0.50 8.85
N GLU A 115 -9.57 -0.68 9.98
CA GLU A 115 -10.10 -0.29 11.28
C GLU A 115 -10.23 1.22 11.41
N LEU A 116 -9.24 1.97 10.93
CA LEU A 116 -9.31 3.42 10.95
C LEU A 116 -10.45 3.95 10.06
N ARG A 117 -10.66 3.35 8.89
CA ARG A 117 -11.81 3.66 8.04
C ARG A 117 -13.12 3.40 8.77
N ARG A 118 -13.29 2.23 9.39
CA ARG A 118 -14.50 1.91 10.17
C ARG A 118 -14.71 2.90 11.32
N LEU A 119 -13.66 3.30 12.02
CA LEU A 119 -13.71 4.31 13.08
C LEU A 119 -14.11 5.69 12.54
N PHE A 120 -13.55 6.07 11.40
CA PHE A 120 -13.86 7.33 10.74
C PHE A 120 -15.32 7.34 10.27
N ASP A 121 -15.77 6.28 9.59
CA ASP A 121 -17.17 6.11 9.18
C ASP A 121 -18.11 6.14 10.40
N ALA A 122 -17.73 5.47 11.49
CA ALA A 122 -18.48 5.49 12.75
C ALA A 122 -18.46 6.86 13.44
N LEU A 123 -17.44 7.70 13.23
CA LEU A 123 -17.40 9.08 13.74
C LEU A 123 -18.25 10.01 12.87
N VAL A 124 -18.20 9.84 11.55
CA VAL A 124 -19.00 10.60 10.58
C VAL A 124 -20.48 10.27 10.74
N ALA A 125 -20.83 8.98 10.80
CA ALA A 125 -22.18 8.52 11.13
C ALA A 125 -22.54 8.80 12.60
N GLY A 126 -21.54 8.75 13.49
CA GLY A 126 -21.62 9.02 14.92
C GLY A 126 -21.56 10.48 15.31
N ALA A 127 -21.65 11.42 14.37
CA ALA A 127 -22.28 12.70 14.69
C ALA A 127 -23.71 12.50 15.25
N ALA A 128 -24.29 11.29 15.13
CA ALA A 128 -25.46 10.81 15.87
C ALA A 128 -25.18 9.78 17.01
N ALA A 129 -23.93 9.37 17.31
CA ALA A 129 -23.61 8.31 18.29
C ALA A 129 -22.36 8.58 19.15
N THR A 130 -22.50 8.47 20.47
CA THR A 130 -21.52 8.86 21.50
C THR A 130 -20.12 8.25 21.33
N ARG A 131 -19.07 9.08 21.40
CA ARG A 131 -17.64 8.72 21.22
C ARG A 131 -17.14 7.53 22.06
N GLU A 132 -17.71 7.32 23.26
CA GLU A 132 -17.36 6.18 24.13
C GLU A 132 -17.88 4.85 23.59
N HIS A 133 -19.03 4.85 22.92
CA HIS A 133 -19.62 3.65 22.34
C HIS A 133 -18.75 3.10 21.20
N VAL A 134 -18.25 3.99 20.34
CA VAL A 134 -17.35 3.64 19.22
C VAL A 134 -16.02 3.06 19.73
N ARG A 135 -15.46 3.65 20.81
CA ARG A 135 -14.25 3.13 21.46
C ARG A 135 -14.47 1.73 22.04
N HIS A 136 -15.57 1.51 22.75
CA HIS A 136 -15.86 0.23 23.40
C HIS A 136 -16.08 -0.89 22.39
N VAL A 137 -16.83 -0.63 21.31
CA VAL A 137 -17.08 -1.62 20.24
C VAL A 137 -15.79 -1.98 19.52
N THR A 138 -14.93 -1.00 19.23
CA THR A 138 -13.66 -1.23 18.51
C THR A 138 -12.67 -2.04 19.36
N GLN A 139 -12.55 -1.75 20.65
CA GLN A 139 -11.70 -2.52 21.56
C GLN A 139 -12.20 -3.97 21.71
N ARG A 140 -13.52 -4.18 21.72
CA ARG A 140 -14.12 -5.52 21.77
C ARG A 140 -13.83 -6.33 20.50
N CYS A 141 -14.00 -5.74 19.32
CA CYS A 141 -13.68 -6.40 18.04
C CYS A 141 -12.19 -6.79 17.96
N ARG A 142 -11.29 -5.90 18.39
CA ARG A 142 -9.84 -6.17 18.41
C ARG A 142 -9.42 -7.32 19.32
N ARG A 143 -10.17 -7.57 20.40
CA ARG A 143 -9.92 -8.69 21.31
C ARG A 143 -10.44 -10.03 20.77
N GLN A 144 -11.46 -10.01 19.92
CA GLN A 144 -12.12 -11.21 19.38
C GLN A 144 -11.47 -11.75 18.10
N SER A 145 -10.73 -10.94 17.34
CA SER A 145 -10.04 -11.36 16.11
C SER A 145 -8.66 -12.00 16.35
N ARG A 146 -8.43 -12.54 17.56
CA ARG A 146 -7.21 -13.27 17.91
C ARG A 146 -7.37 -14.72 17.42
N PRO A 147 -6.41 -15.29 16.68
CA PRO A 147 -6.47 -16.71 16.31
C PRO A 147 -6.35 -17.61 17.54
#